data_AF-A0A1D7XY02-F1
#
_entry.id   AF-A0A1D7XY02-F1
#
_cell.length_a   1.000
_cell.length_b   1.000
_cell.length_c   1.000
_cell.angle_alpha   90.00
_cell.angle_beta   90.00
_cell.angle_gamma   90.00
#
_symmetry.space_group_name_H-M   'P 1'
#
loop_
_entity.id
_entity.type
_entity.pdbx_description
1 polymer ?
#
loop_
_entity_poly.entity_id
_entity_poly.type
_entity_poly.pdbx_seq_one_letter_code
_entity_poly.pdbx_strand_id
1 'polypeptide(L)'
;MLFTALGYAQVGINTNNPDASSALEIESTTGGILIPRLTETQRDAISSPATGLMIYQTDGTVGFYYYNGSSWANVGYTEALVSANTDVAANTLKVGYTEALVSANTAVAANTAKVGVTTHAIGDSFGGGIVFFVYDGGQHGLIAATADQSAGIRWYGGSYTYTRARADGIGAGLKNTAIIIANQGPVDGSAFAATVCNEYSVTVDGVTYGDWYLPSKHELDLLYIERDTVGGFTTNYYWSSTEGDNIVVWVQVFGNGAQNNDGKGSTANSVRAVRAF
;
A
#
# COMPACT_ATOMS: atom_id res chain seq x y z
N MET A 1 69.74 64.28 14.89
CA MET A 1 69.20 62.93 14.64
C MET A 1 68.50 62.95 13.30
N LEU A 2 68.94 62.13 12.35
CA LEU A 2 68.26 61.93 11.08
C LEU A 2 67.20 60.82 11.30
N PHE A 3 65.92 61.15 11.21
CA PHE A 3 64.85 60.15 11.22
C PHE A 3 64.69 59.60 9.81
N THR A 4 65.14 58.37 9.57
CA THR A 4 64.74 57.59 8.39
C THR A 4 63.44 56.87 8.70
N ALA A 5 62.34 57.32 8.12
CA ALA A 5 61.07 56.60 8.10
C ALA A 5 61.00 55.73 6.82
N LEU A 6 60.75 54.43 6.97
CA LEU A 6 60.42 53.55 5.86
C LEU A 6 58.95 53.79 5.49
N GLY A 7 58.68 54.45 4.37
CA GLY A 7 57.33 54.54 3.81
C GLY A 7 57.07 53.37 2.87
N TYR A 8 56.05 52.56 3.13
CA TYR A 8 55.57 51.59 2.14
C TYR A 8 54.89 52.37 1.00
N ALA A 9 55.35 52.21 -0.25
CA ALA A 9 54.73 52.84 -1.41
C ALA A 9 53.58 51.96 -1.93
N GLN A 10 52.42 52.05 -1.29
CA GLN A 10 51.17 51.46 -1.81
C GLN A 10 50.56 52.44 -2.82
N VAL A 11 49.93 51.91 -3.86
CA VAL A 11 49.21 52.73 -4.84
C VAL A 11 47.74 52.80 -4.42
N GLY A 12 47.29 53.97 -3.99
CA GLY A 12 45.87 54.27 -3.80
C GLY A 12 45.31 55.03 -5.01
N ILE A 13 44.15 54.62 -5.52
CA ILE A 13 43.37 55.41 -6.49
C ILE A 13 42.08 55.82 -5.81
N ASN A 14 41.88 57.13 -5.64
CA ASN A 14 40.76 57.77 -4.93
C ASN A 14 40.65 57.42 -3.42
N THR A 15 41.67 56.79 -2.83
CA THR A 15 41.82 56.63 -1.38
C THR A 15 43.20 57.13 -0.93
N ASN A 16 43.24 57.82 0.22
CA ASN A 16 44.47 58.32 0.82
C ASN A 16 45.01 57.41 1.94
N ASN A 17 44.28 56.35 2.27
CA ASN A 17 44.68 55.39 3.29
C ASN A 17 44.42 53.96 2.77
N PRO A 18 45.18 53.51 1.75
CA PRO A 18 45.10 52.12 1.28
C PRO A 18 45.28 51.16 2.45
N ASP A 19 44.59 50.02 2.41
CA ASP A 19 44.72 48.96 3.39
C ASP A 19 46.18 48.46 3.41
N ALA A 20 46.74 48.27 4.61
CA ALA A 20 48.14 47.88 4.81
C ALA A 20 48.53 46.55 4.13
N SER A 21 47.56 45.71 3.78
CA SER A 21 47.76 44.45 3.05
C SER A 21 47.71 44.59 1.52
N SER A 22 47.33 45.76 0.99
CA SER A 22 47.19 45.99 -0.45
C SER A 22 48.46 46.56 -1.08
N ALA A 23 48.81 46.10 -2.28
CA ALA A 23 49.81 46.79 -3.11
C ALA A 23 49.15 47.87 -4.01
N LEU A 24 47.88 47.68 -4.33
CA LEU A 24 47.01 48.59 -5.08
C LEU A 24 45.60 48.52 -4.49
N GLU A 25 45.03 49.67 -4.14
CA GLU A 25 43.62 49.81 -3.76
C GLU A 25 42.94 50.88 -4.61
N ILE A 26 41.71 50.61 -5.04
CA ILE A 26 40.91 51.52 -5.87
C ILE A 26 39.55 51.67 -5.21
N GLU A 27 39.24 52.89 -4.75
CA GLU A 27 37.94 53.22 -4.17
C GLU A 27 37.08 53.96 -5.22
N SER A 28 35.96 53.38 -5.64
CA SER A 28 35.02 54.05 -6.55
C SER A 28 33.63 53.45 -6.41
N THR A 29 32.60 54.32 -6.42
CA THR A 29 31.19 53.91 -6.42
C THR A 29 30.54 54.00 -7.80
N THR A 30 31.22 54.62 -8.78
CA THR A 30 30.69 54.89 -10.13
C THR A 30 31.58 54.36 -11.26
N GLY A 31 32.86 54.07 -11.00
CA GLY A 31 33.82 53.57 -11.97
C GLY A 31 34.29 52.15 -11.65
N GLY A 32 34.74 51.43 -12.69
CA GLY A 32 35.39 50.13 -12.57
C GLY A 32 36.82 50.15 -13.13
N ILE A 33 37.48 49.00 -13.14
CA ILE A 33 38.81 48.85 -13.71
C ILE A 33 38.68 48.36 -15.16
N LEU A 34 39.16 49.15 -16.11
CA LEU A 34 39.40 48.69 -17.47
C LEU A 34 40.80 48.09 -17.56
N ILE A 35 40.88 46.76 -17.50
CA ILE A 35 42.12 46.03 -17.79
C ILE A 35 42.48 46.14 -19.28
N PRO A 36 43.74 45.86 -19.69
CA PRO A 36 44.14 45.94 -21.08
C PRO A 36 43.20 45.17 -22.01
N ARG A 37 42.69 45.87 -23.04
CA ARG A 37 41.78 45.32 -24.04
C ARG A 37 42.57 45.01 -25.31
N LEU A 38 42.60 43.75 -25.71
CA LEU A 38 43.44 43.27 -26.80
C LEU A 38 42.63 42.41 -27.77
N THR A 39 42.98 42.44 -29.04
CA THR A 39 42.58 41.36 -29.96
C THR A 39 43.33 40.06 -29.63
N GLU A 40 42.83 38.92 -30.10
CA GLU A 40 43.50 37.62 -29.98
C GLU A 40 44.95 37.67 -30.46
N THR A 41 45.19 38.27 -31.63
CA THR A 41 46.55 38.44 -32.17
C THR A 41 47.42 39.32 -31.28
N GLN A 42 46.86 40.38 -30.68
CA GLN A 42 47.61 41.26 -29.76
C GLN A 42 47.92 40.56 -28.43
N ARG A 43 46.99 39.74 -27.92
CA ARG A 43 47.18 38.89 -26.73
C ARG A 43 48.30 37.87 -26.96
N ASP A 44 48.29 37.19 -28.10
CA ASP A 44 49.27 36.16 -28.44
C ASP A 44 50.66 36.73 -28.77
N ALA A 45 50.72 38.00 -29.15
CA ALA A 45 51.98 38.73 -29.35
C ALA A 45 52.69 39.15 -28.04
N ILE A 46 52.07 38.95 -26.87
CA ILE A 46 52.71 39.22 -25.58
C ILE A 46 53.81 38.18 -25.34
N SER A 47 55.08 38.63 -25.36
CA SER A 47 56.22 37.75 -25.09
C SER A 47 56.35 37.43 -23.60
N SER A 48 56.47 36.16 -23.25
CA SER A 48 56.68 35.68 -21.87
C SER A 48 55.68 36.27 -20.85
N PRO A 49 54.36 36.11 -21.06
CA PRO A 49 53.35 36.65 -20.14
C PRO A 49 53.53 36.07 -18.74
N ALA A 50 53.39 36.91 -17.71
CA ALA A 50 53.46 36.47 -16.33
C ALA A 50 52.23 35.62 -15.96
N THR A 51 52.42 34.57 -15.16
CA THR A 51 51.29 33.82 -14.58
C THR A 51 50.39 34.75 -13.79
N GLY A 52 49.09 34.72 -14.05
CA GLY A 52 48.09 35.61 -13.46
C GLY A 52 47.91 36.94 -14.19
N LEU A 53 48.63 37.21 -15.30
CA LEU A 53 48.40 38.39 -16.13
C LEU A 53 46.97 38.37 -16.68
N MET A 54 46.18 39.41 -16.42
CA MET A 54 44.77 39.52 -16.85
C MET A 54 44.61 40.49 -18.01
N ILE A 55 43.80 40.10 -19.00
CA ILE A 55 43.41 40.94 -20.15
C ILE A 55 41.94 40.72 -20.47
N TYR A 56 41.34 41.65 -21.20
CA TYR A 56 40.03 41.47 -21.82
C TYR A 56 40.20 41.32 -23.33
N GLN A 57 39.82 40.18 -23.88
CA GLN A 57 39.90 39.93 -25.31
C GLN A 57 38.67 40.51 -26.04
N THR A 58 38.90 41.26 -27.11
CA THR A 58 37.84 42.00 -27.83
C THR A 58 37.34 41.35 -29.12
N ASP A 59 37.99 40.29 -29.61
CA ASP A 59 37.57 39.52 -30.79
C ASP A 59 37.80 38.00 -30.60
N GLY A 60 37.46 37.17 -31.59
CA GLY A 60 37.43 35.72 -31.43
C GLY A 60 36.45 35.30 -30.32
N THR A 61 36.88 34.46 -29.39
CA THR A 61 36.12 34.18 -28.16
C THR A 61 36.31 35.32 -27.15
N VAL A 62 35.46 36.34 -27.27
CA VAL A 62 35.45 37.54 -26.41
C VAL A 62 35.28 37.17 -24.93
N GLY A 63 36.04 37.82 -24.06
CA GLY A 63 35.89 37.64 -22.61
C GLY A 63 37.13 38.05 -21.81
N PHE A 64 37.04 37.86 -20.49
CA PHE A 64 38.18 37.99 -19.60
C PHE A 64 39.11 36.78 -19.77
N TYR A 65 40.41 37.02 -19.83
CA TYR A 65 41.42 35.97 -19.85
C TYR A 65 42.49 36.24 -18.80
N TYR A 66 43.06 35.17 -18.27
CA TYR A 66 44.31 35.22 -17.52
C TYR A 66 45.32 34.24 -18.12
N TYR A 67 46.60 34.56 -18.02
CA TYR A 67 47.64 33.60 -18.38
C TYR A 67 47.87 32.63 -17.23
N ASN A 68 47.64 31.33 -17.43
CA ASN A 68 47.74 30.32 -16.38
C ASN A 68 49.18 29.80 -16.14
N GLY A 69 50.17 30.39 -16.83
CA GLY A 69 51.57 29.95 -16.82
C GLY A 69 51.97 29.14 -18.06
N SER A 70 51.01 28.67 -18.86
CA SER A 70 51.26 27.92 -20.10
C SER A 70 50.38 28.35 -21.28
N SER A 71 49.18 28.85 -21.02
CA SER A 71 48.23 29.32 -22.03
C SER A 71 47.32 30.41 -21.49
N TRP A 72 46.68 31.14 -22.39
CA TRP A 72 45.58 32.03 -22.04
C TRP A 72 44.33 31.21 -21.74
N ALA A 73 43.77 31.39 -20.53
CA ALA A 73 42.56 30.74 -20.08
C ALA A 73 41.44 31.77 -19.90
N ASN A 74 40.26 31.49 -20.47
CA ASN A 74 39.09 32.34 -20.32
C ASN A 74 38.54 32.24 -18.89
N VAL A 75 38.10 33.37 -18.33
CA VAL A 75 37.42 33.45 -17.03
C VAL A 75 35.92 33.53 -17.27
N GLY A 76 35.24 32.39 -17.12
CA GLY A 76 33.80 32.28 -17.29
C GLY A 76 33.38 30.83 -17.56
N TYR A 77 32.07 30.59 -17.53
CA TYR A 77 31.49 29.30 -17.94
C TYR A 77 30.64 29.52 -19.18
N THR A 78 30.75 28.63 -20.15
CA THR A 78 29.80 28.52 -21.27
C THR A 78 28.81 27.40 -20.97
N GLU A 79 27.64 27.42 -21.61
CA GLU A 79 26.68 26.30 -21.53
C GLU A 79 27.36 24.97 -21.89
N ALA A 80 28.26 24.98 -22.90
CA ALA A 80 29.04 23.82 -23.28
C ALA A 80 29.98 23.30 -22.16
N LEU A 81 30.64 24.20 -21.42
CA LEU A 81 31.49 23.82 -20.28
C LEU A 81 30.68 23.28 -19.10
N VAL A 82 29.48 23.82 -18.87
CA VAL A 82 28.56 23.33 -17.83
C VAL A 82 28.00 21.96 -18.20
N SER A 83 27.61 21.75 -19.47
CA SER A 83 27.10 20.45 -19.95
C SER A 83 28.18 19.37 -20.04
N ALA A 84 29.44 19.74 -20.24
CA ALA A 84 30.57 18.81 -20.21
C ALA A 84 31.05 18.44 -18.80
N ASN A 85 30.54 19.12 -17.76
CA ASN A 85 30.88 18.81 -16.38
C ASN A 85 30.28 17.45 -15.99
N THR A 86 31.15 16.51 -15.60
CA THR A 86 30.79 15.12 -15.27
C THR A 86 29.81 15.03 -14.09
N ASP A 87 29.90 15.96 -13.14
CA ASP A 87 29.02 15.99 -11.97
C ASP A 87 27.61 16.47 -12.36
N VAL A 88 27.52 17.45 -13.26
CA VAL A 88 26.25 17.94 -13.82
C VAL A 88 25.59 16.84 -14.63
N ALA A 89 26.34 16.15 -15.51
CA ALA A 89 25.84 15.01 -16.28
C ALA A 89 25.37 13.85 -15.39
N ALA A 90 26.12 13.54 -14.32
CA ALA A 90 25.75 12.52 -13.34
C ALA A 90 24.48 12.89 -12.56
N ASN A 91 24.25 14.18 -12.31
CA ASN A 91 23.04 14.64 -11.64
C ASN A 91 21.81 14.52 -12.55
N THR A 92 21.91 14.87 -13.83
CA THR A 92 20.82 14.68 -14.82
C THR A 92 20.37 13.21 -14.89
N LEU A 93 21.31 12.26 -14.77
CA LEU A 93 20.99 10.82 -14.70
C LEU A 93 20.25 10.42 -13.41
N LYS A 94 20.46 11.14 -12.30
CA LYS A 94 19.74 10.93 -11.03
C LYS A 94 18.35 11.57 -11.02
N VAL A 95 18.11 12.63 -11.79
CA VAL A 95 16.75 13.17 -11.97
C VAL A 95 15.93 12.26 -12.89
N GLY A 96 16.58 11.36 -13.64
CA GLY A 96 16.00 10.36 -14.53
C GLY A 96 15.65 9.01 -13.89
N TYR A 97 15.42 8.91 -12.57
CA TYR A 97 14.71 7.77 -11.96
C TYR A 97 13.24 7.75 -12.42
N THR A 98 13.05 7.51 -13.71
CA THR A 98 11.79 7.41 -14.42
C THR A 98 11.15 6.06 -14.11
N GLU A 99 9.83 5.99 -14.28
CA GLU A 99 9.00 4.81 -14.08
C GLU A 99 9.53 3.53 -14.76
N ALA A 100 10.39 3.66 -15.78
CA ALA A 100 11.00 2.54 -16.50
C ALA A 100 12.01 1.73 -15.66
N LEU A 101 12.86 2.37 -14.85
CA LEU A 101 13.78 1.65 -13.96
C LEU A 101 13.07 1.14 -12.69
N VAL A 102 12.04 1.86 -12.24
CA VAL A 102 11.18 1.43 -11.13
C VAL A 102 10.36 0.19 -11.54
N SER A 103 9.83 0.16 -12.76
CA SER A 103 9.10 -1.01 -13.30
C SER A 103 10.01 -2.17 -13.69
N ALA A 104 11.25 -1.90 -14.12
CA ALA A 104 12.25 -2.94 -14.40
C ALA A 104 12.94 -3.48 -13.13
N ASN A 105 12.79 -2.83 -11.98
CA ASN A 105 13.31 -3.32 -10.71
C ASN A 105 12.56 -4.60 -10.32
N THR A 106 13.25 -5.73 -10.34
CA THR A 106 12.69 -7.04 -10.01
C THR A 106 12.11 -7.12 -8.61
N ALA A 107 12.59 -6.32 -7.65
CA ALA A 107 12.00 -6.23 -6.32
C ALA A 107 10.68 -5.45 -6.30
N VAL A 108 10.55 -4.40 -7.12
CA VAL A 108 9.29 -3.66 -7.27
C VAL A 108 8.28 -4.51 -8.05
N ALA A 109 8.71 -5.13 -9.15
CA ALA A 109 7.91 -6.09 -9.89
C ALA A 109 7.48 -7.27 -9.01
N ALA A 110 8.36 -7.81 -8.15
CA ALA A 110 8.01 -8.86 -7.19
C ALA A 110 7.10 -8.37 -6.05
N ASN A 111 7.11 -7.08 -5.70
CA ASN A 111 6.20 -6.50 -4.71
C ASN A 111 4.82 -6.20 -5.30
N THR A 112 4.76 -5.76 -6.57
CA THR A 112 3.50 -5.65 -7.35
C THR A 112 2.94 -7.05 -7.68
N ALA A 113 3.81 -8.02 -7.97
CA ALA A 113 3.48 -9.42 -8.18
C ALA A 113 3.41 -10.22 -6.88
N LYS A 114 3.42 -9.56 -5.71
CA LYS A 114 3.11 -10.18 -4.41
C LYS A 114 1.61 -10.44 -4.30
N VAL A 115 1.09 -11.12 -5.33
CA VAL A 115 -0.14 -11.89 -5.35
C VAL A 115 0.16 -13.14 -4.53
N GLY A 116 0.21 -12.95 -3.21
CA GLY A 116 0.21 -14.01 -2.20
C GLY A 116 -1.14 -14.12 -1.50
N VAL A 117 -2.14 -13.44 -2.05
CA VAL A 117 -3.54 -13.59 -1.68
C VAL A 117 -4.06 -14.79 -2.45
N THR A 118 -4.21 -15.91 -1.78
CA THR A 118 -5.03 -17.00 -2.32
C THR A 118 -6.44 -16.46 -2.46
N THR A 119 -6.93 -16.27 -3.68
CA THR A 119 -8.30 -15.87 -3.94
C THR A 119 -9.13 -17.11 -4.25
N HIS A 120 -10.31 -17.17 -3.69
CA HIS A 120 -11.29 -18.21 -3.92
C HIS A 120 -12.46 -17.67 -4.73
N ALA A 121 -13.04 -18.55 -5.54
CA ALA A 121 -14.28 -18.32 -6.26
C ALA A 121 -15.42 -19.16 -5.66
N ILE A 122 -16.65 -18.75 -5.95
CA ILE A 122 -17.83 -19.54 -5.61
C ILE A 122 -17.74 -20.90 -6.33
N GLY A 123 -17.99 -21.98 -5.60
CA GLY A 123 -17.87 -23.37 -6.06
C GLY A 123 -16.53 -24.03 -5.74
N ASP A 124 -15.52 -23.28 -5.29
CA ASP A 124 -14.24 -23.88 -4.90
C ASP A 124 -14.41 -24.83 -3.71
N SER A 125 -13.75 -25.98 -3.78
CA SER A 125 -13.57 -26.86 -2.62
C SER A 125 -12.44 -26.30 -1.74
N PHE A 126 -12.80 -25.77 -0.57
CA PHE A 126 -11.85 -25.14 0.34
C PHE A 126 -12.28 -25.32 1.79
N GLY A 127 -11.32 -25.48 2.70
CA GLY A 127 -11.57 -25.45 4.13
C GLY A 127 -12.56 -26.51 4.64
N GLY A 128 -12.66 -27.66 3.95
CA GLY A 128 -13.59 -28.74 4.31
C GLY A 128 -15.01 -28.63 3.73
N GLY A 129 -15.25 -27.68 2.84
CA GLY A 129 -16.56 -27.47 2.22
C GLY A 129 -16.49 -26.81 0.86
N ILE A 130 -17.61 -26.22 0.43
CA ILE A 130 -17.73 -25.49 -0.84
C ILE A 130 -17.95 -24.00 -0.56
N VAL A 131 -17.16 -23.15 -1.21
CA VAL A 131 -17.29 -21.69 -1.13
C VAL A 131 -18.60 -21.26 -1.79
N PHE A 132 -19.43 -20.49 -1.07
CA PHE A 132 -20.73 -20.01 -1.56
C PHE A 132 -20.89 -18.49 -1.50
N PHE A 133 -19.93 -17.79 -0.89
CA PHE A 133 -19.91 -16.33 -0.85
C PHE A 133 -18.46 -15.87 -0.78
N VAL A 134 -18.13 -14.79 -1.49
CA VAL A 134 -16.78 -14.19 -1.50
C VAL A 134 -16.85 -12.67 -1.47
N TYR A 135 -15.89 -12.05 -0.80
CA TYR A 135 -15.70 -10.59 -0.79
C TYR A 135 -14.20 -10.25 -0.76
N ASP A 136 -13.86 -8.97 -0.78
CA ASP A 136 -12.47 -8.45 -0.87
C ASP A 136 -11.65 -9.01 -2.06
N GLY A 137 -12.33 -9.38 -3.15
CA GLY A 137 -11.69 -9.98 -4.31
C GLY A 137 -11.39 -11.48 -4.17
N GLY A 138 -12.05 -12.18 -3.24
CA GLY A 138 -11.93 -13.64 -3.07
C GLY A 138 -11.04 -14.08 -1.91
N GLN A 139 -10.47 -13.15 -1.15
CA GLN A 139 -9.59 -13.51 -0.01
C GLN A 139 -10.39 -13.96 1.20
N HIS A 140 -11.62 -13.48 1.31
CA HIS A 140 -12.53 -13.81 2.38
C HIS A 140 -13.87 -14.28 1.83
N GLY A 141 -14.56 -15.10 2.61
CA GLY A 141 -15.83 -15.63 2.19
C GLY A 141 -16.48 -16.56 3.18
N LEU A 142 -17.52 -17.25 2.72
CA LEU A 142 -18.21 -18.28 3.47
C LEU A 142 -18.15 -19.61 2.72
N ILE A 143 -17.97 -20.67 3.51
CA ILE A 143 -17.91 -22.06 3.08
C ILE A 143 -19.10 -22.79 3.70
N ALA A 144 -19.80 -23.59 2.91
CA ALA A 144 -20.83 -24.50 3.39
C ALA A 144 -20.29 -25.93 3.47
N ALA A 145 -20.75 -26.70 4.45
CA ALA A 145 -20.41 -28.12 4.54
C ALA A 145 -20.89 -28.85 3.27
N THR A 146 -20.26 -29.97 2.91
CA THR A 146 -20.61 -30.72 1.69
C THR A 146 -21.90 -31.52 1.81
N ALA A 147 -22.41 -31.72 3.02
CA ALA A 147 -23.68 -32.38 3.30
C ALA A 147 -24.39 -31.75 4.52
N ASP A 148 -25.69 -31.98 4.64
CA ASP A 148 -26.48 -31.55 5.79
C ASP A 148 -26.02 -32.28 7.05
N GLN A 149 -25.87 -31.53 8.15
CA GLN A 149 -25.52 -32.12 9.45
C GLN A 149 -26.73 -32.85 10.05
N SER A 150 -27.94 -32.46 9.65
CA SER A 150 -29.16 -33.23 9.91
C SER A 150 -30.24 -32.87 8.88
N ALA A 151 -31.03 -33.87 8.47
CA ALA A 151 -32.22 -33.68 7.63
C ALA A 151 -33.48 -33.32 8.42
N GLY A 152 -33.43 -33.39 9.75
CA GLY A 152 -34.56 -33.12 10.64
C GLY A 152 -34.11 -32.99 12.09
N ILE A 153 -34.07 -31.77 12.61
CA ILE A 153 -33.65 -31.51 13.99
C ILE A 153 -34.43 -30.32 14.57
N ARG A 154 -34.63 -30.34 15.88
CA ARG A 154 -35.16 -29.19 16.64
C ARG A 154 -34.15 -28.05 16.72
N TRP A 155 -34.63 -26.83 16.88
CA TRP A 155 -33.76 -25.65 17.02
C TRP A 155 -33.31 -25.40 18.46
N TYR A 156 -34.16 -25.69 19.44
CA TYR A 156 -33.92 -25.43 20.87
C TYR A 156 -33.30 -26.61 21.65
N GLY A 157 -32.78 -26.32 22.85
CA GLY A 157 -32.28 -27.31 23.80
C GLY A 157 -33.33 -27.86 24.78
N GLY A 158 -34.62 -27.58 24.55
CA GLY A 158 -35.74 -28.10 25.34
C GLY A 158 -36.57 -27.04 26.07
N SER A 159 -36.23 -25.75 25.97
CA SER A 159 -36.96 -24.66 26.62
C SER A 159 -37.30 -23.49 25.67
N TYR A 160 -38.51 -22.93 25.83
CA TYR A 160 -38.99 -21.79 25.06
C TYR A 160 -38.55 -20.47 25.69
N THR A 161 -37.30 -20.08 25.42
CA THR A 161 -36.68 -18.86 25.93
C THR A 161 -36.39 -17.85 24.83
N TYR A 162 -36.24 -16.58 25.22
CA TYR A 162 -35.57 -15.59 24.37
C TYR A 162 -34.05 -15.77 24.47
N THR A 163 -33.46 -16.35 23.43
CA THR A 163 -32.01 -16.51 23.30
C THR A 163 -31.32 -15.17 23.07
N ARG A 164 -32.02 -14.21 22.43
CA ARG A 164 -31.46 -12.95 21.92
C ARG A 164 -30.48 -13.12 20.75
N ALA A 165 -30.43 -14.30 20.14
CA ALA A 165 -29.67 -14.56 18.92
C ALA A 165 -30.37 -13.95 17.68
N ARG A 166 -30.43 -12.62 17.60
CA ARG A 166 -31.20 -11.87 16.57
C ARG A 166 -30.33 -11.16 15.56
N ALA A 167 -29.00 -11.34 15.62
CA ALA A 167 -28.11 -10.71 14.68
C ALA A 167 -28.35 -11.26 13.27
N ASP A 168 -28.13 -10.42 12.27
CA ASP A 168 -28.30 -10.75 10.85
C ASP A 168 -27.17 -10.10 10.03
N GLY A 169 -26.79 -10.72 8.92
CA GLY A 169 -25.66 -10.33 8.08
C GLY A 169 -24.48 -11.30 8.12
N ILE A 170 -23.45 -11.04 7.31
CA ILE A 170 -22.22 -11.85 7.24
C ILE A 170 -21.54 -11.91 8.63
N GLY A 171 -21.23 -13.12 9.08
CA GLY A 171 -20.61 -13.42 10.37
C GLY A 171 -21.56 -13.35 11.57
N ALA A 172 -22.85 -13.05 11.37
CA ALA A 172 -23.83 -13.03 12.45
C ALA A 172 -24.15 -14.45 12.94
N GLY A 173 -24.12 -15.45 12.06
CA GLY A 173 -24.45 -16.84 12.40
C GLY A 173 -23.53 -17.42 13.47
N LEU A 174 -22.23 -17.08 13.42
CA LEU A 174 -21.24 -17.50 14.41
C LEU A 174 -21.61 -17.01 15.82
N LYS A 175 -21.92 -15.71 15.94
CA LYS A 175 -22.28 -15.09 17.22
C LYS A 175 -23.62 -15.63 17.74
N ASN A 176 -24.61 -15.74 16.86
CA ASN A 176 -25.91 -16.29 17.20
C ASN A 176 -25.79 -17.74 17.69
N THR A 177 -25.04 -18.58 17.00
CA THR A 177 -24.81 -19.99 17.36
C THR A 177 -24.27 -20.11 18.79
N ALA A 178 -23.26 -19.32 19.15
CA ALA A 178 -22.71 -19.29 20.50
C ALA A 178 -23.75 -18.83 21.55
N ILE A 179 -24.54 -17.80 21.24
CA ILE A 179 -25.60 -17.28 22.12
C ILE A 179 -26.70 -18.33 22.34
N ILE A 180 -27.12 -19.03 21.28
CA ILE A 180 -28.15 -20.08 21.37
C ILE A 180 -27.67 -21.19 22.27
N ILE A 181 -26.43 -21.69 22.07
CA ILE A 181 -25.86 -22.78 22.87
C ILE A 181 -25.76 -22.38 24.34
N ALA A 182 -25.25 -21.18 24.62
CA ALA A 182 -25.12 -20.66 25.99
C ALA A 182 -26.48 -20.45 26.67
N ASN A 183 -27.49 -20.01 25.94
CA ASN A 183 -28.82 -19.73 26.49
C ASN A 183 -29.66 -21.00 26.69
N GLN A 184 -29.68 -21.88 25.70
CA GLN A 184 -30.50 -23.08 25.72
C GLN A 184 -29.88 -24.10 26.66
N GLY A 185 -28.57 -24.33 26.60
CA GLY A 185 -27.93 -25.46 27.26
C GLY A 185 -28.56 -26.81 26.87
N PRO A 186 -27.98 -27.94 27.25
CA PRO A 186 -28.59 -29.25 27.00
C PRO A 186 -29.61 -29.57 28.10
N VAL A 187 -30.73 -28.84 28.18
CA VAL A 187 -31.74 -29.02 29.25
C VAL A 187 -32.21 -30.48 29.33
N ASP A 188 -32.31 -31.15 28.19
CA ASP A 188 -32.71 -32.56 28.05
C ASP A 188 -31.59 -33.47 27.52
N GLY A 189 -30.33 -32.98 27.43
CA GLY A 189 -29.20 -33.75 26.92
C GLY A 189 -29.18 -34.03 25.41
N SER A 190 -30.19 -33.60 24.66
CA SER A 190 -30.31 -33.92 23.22
C SER A 190 -29.71 -32.84 22.33
N ALA A 191 -29.18 -33.22 21.18
CA ALA A 191 -28.67 -32.27 20.18
C ALA A 191 -29.79 -31.38 19.62
N PHE A 192 -29.41 -30.20 19.16
CA PHE A 192 -30.25 -29.24 18.45
C PHE A 192 -29.44 -28.51 17.36
N ALA A 193 -30.14 -27.78 16.49
CA ALA A 193 -29.59 -27.17 15.27
C ALA A 193 -28.23 -26.47 15.48
N ALA A 194 -28.10 -25.63 16.50
CA ALA A 194 -26.85 -24.93 16.75
C ALA A 194 -25.71 -25.86 17.23
N THR A 195 -26.00 -26.85 18.09
CA THR A 195 -24.98 -27.80 18.56
C THR A 195 -24.44 -28.68 17.45
N VAL A 196 -25.30 -29.19 16.56
CA VAL A 196 -24.82 -30.07 15.47
C VAL A 196 -23.94 -29.33 14.46
N CYS A 197 -24.18 -28.03 14.25
CA CYS A 197 -23.27 -27.21 13.45
C CYS A 197 -21.98 -26.88 14.22
N ASN A 198 -22.07 -26.52 15.50
CA ASN A 198 -20.91 -26.14 16.33
C ASN A 198 -19.97 -27.32 16.63
N GLU A 199 -20.49 -28.54 16.72
CA GLU A 199 -19.72 -29.77 16.98
C GLU A 199 -19.23 -30.43 15.69
N TYR A 200 -19.70 -29.98 14.52
CA TYR A 200 -19.24 -30.50 13.24
C TYR A 200 -17.76 -30.15 13.05
N SER A 201 -16.99 -31.15 12.60
CA SER A 201 -15.62 -30.96 12.19
C SER A 201 -15.28 -31.87 11.02
N VAL A 202 -14.34 -31.43 10.20
CA VAL A 202 -13.88 -32.15 9.02
C VAL A 202 -12.38 -31.96 8.84
N THR A 203 -11.69 -33.03 8.47
CA THR A 203 -10.24 -32.98 8.21
C THR A 203 -9.97 -33.13 6.72
N VAL A 204 -9.29 -32.15 6.13
CA VAL A 204 -8.86 -32.16 4.73
C VAL A 204 -7.38 -31.77 4.71
N ASP A 205 -6.57 -32.54 3.98
CA ASP A 205 -5.13 -32.31 3.83
C ASP A 205 -4.36 -32.15 5.17
N GLY A 206 -4.80 -32.87 6.20
CA GLY A 206 -4.18 -32.82 7.54
C GLY A 206 -4.59 -31.63 8.41
N VAL A 207 -5.49 -30.77 7.95
CA VAL A 207 -6.06 -29.65 8.74
C VAL A 207 -7.48 -30.01 9.16
N THR A 208 -7.76 -29.95 10.46
CA THR A 208 -9.11 -30.13 11.01
C THR A 208 -9.80 -28.77 11.19
N TYR A 209 -10.92 -28.59 10.51
CA TYR A 209 -11.77 -27.40 10.62
C TYR A 209 -12.96 -27.70 11.54
N GLY A 210 -13.05 -26.99 12.66
CA GLY A 210 -14.07 -27.17 13.71
C GLY A 210 -14.78 -25.87 14.10
N ASP A 211 -14.61 -24.82 13.31
CA ASP A 211 -15.16 -23.47 13.47
C ASP A 211 -16.48 -23.29 12.70
N TRP A 212 -17.26 -24.36 12.61
CA TRP A 212 -18.55 -24.41 11.92
C TRP A 212 -19.68 -23.86 12.79
N TYR A 213 -20.69 -23.25 12.16
CA TYR A 213 -21.81 -22.64 12.85
C TYR A 213 -23.11 -22.69 12.06
N LEU A 214 -24.23 -22.47 12.75
CA LEU A 214 -25.56 -22.39 12.14
C LEU A 214 -25.71 -20.99 11.48
N PRO A 215 -25.94 -20.90 10.16
CA PRO A 215 -25.97 -19.62 9.44
C PRO A 215 -27.08 -18.70 9.97
N SER A 216 -26.85 -17.40 10.00
CA SER A 216 -27.93 -16.40 10.16
C SER A 216 -28.89 -16.45 8.98
N LYS A 217 -30.07 -15.83 9.09
CA LYS A 217 -31.03 -15.82 7.98
C LYS A 217 -30.46 -15.17 6.71
N HIS A 218 -29.59 -14.16 6.82
CA HIS A 218 -28.90 -13.59 5.66
C HIS A 218 -27.87 -14.55 5.04
N GLU A 219 -27.07 -15.23 5.85
CA GLU A 219 -26.08 -16.20 5.34
C GLU A 219 -26.77 -17.42 4.71
N LEU A 220 -27.93 -17.81 5.24
CA LEU A 220 -28.76 -18.88 4.69
C LEU A 220 -29.37 -18.49 3.34
N ASP A 221 -29.68 -17.20 3.14
CA ASP A 221 -30.17 -16.69 1.85
C ASP A 221 -29.10 -16.71 0.77
N LEU A 222 -27.88 -16.29 1.12
CA LEU A 222 -26.71 -16.41 0.25
C LEU A 222 -26.45 -17.87 -0.12
N LEU A 223 -26.57 -18.77 0.86
CA LEU A 223 -26.43 -20.21 0.62
C LEU A 223 -27.54 -20.75 -0.30
N TYR A 224 -28.77 -20.27 -0.17
CA TYR A 224 -29.88 -20.66 -1.05
C TYR A 224 -29.64 -20.21 -2.51
N ILE A 225 -29.08 -19.01 -2.71
CA ILE A 225 -28.73 -18.50 -4.04
C ILE A 225 -27.74 -19.45 -4.73
N GLU A 226 -26.73 -19.92 -3.99
CA GLU A 226 -25.69 -20.83 -4.49
C GLU A 226 -25.96 -22.33 -4.25
N ARG A 227 -27.20 -22.71 -3.91
CA ARG A 227 -27.53 -24.08 -3.52
C ARG A 227 -27.22 -25.12 -4.59
N ASP A 228 -27.37 -24.75 -5.86
CA ASP A 228 -27.11 -25.65 -6.99
C ASP A 228 -25.60 -25.84 -7.19
N THR A 229 -24.81 -24.80 -6.92
CA THR A 229 -23.34 -24.82 -6.94
C THR A 229 -22.77 -25.65 -5.78
N VAL A 230 -23.28 -25.43 -4.57
CA VAL A 230 -22.83 -26.14 -3.36
C VAL A 230 -23.31 -27.59 -3.33
N GLY A 231 -24.56 -27.83 -3.73
CA GLY A 231 -25.16 -29.15 -3.85
C GLY A 231 -25.52 -29.85 -2.53
N GLY A 232 -26.20 -31.00 -2.67
CA GLY A 232 -26.56 -31.87 -1.55
C GLY A 232 -27.71 -31.36 -0.68
N PHE A 233 -28.49 -30.38 -1.13
CA PHE A 233 -29.65 -29.86 -0.40
C PHE A 233 -30.92 -30.65 -0.70
N THR A 234 -31.82 -30.68 0.27
CA THR A 234 -33.22 -31.06 0.08
C THR A 234 -34.07 -29.81 -0.22
N THR A 235 -35.33 -29.99 -0.60
CA THR A 235 -36.27 -28.87 -0.81
C THR A 235 -36.98 -28.41 0.46
N ASN A 236 -36.58 -28.91 1.63
CA ASN A 236 -37.22 -28.65 2.92
C ASN A 236 -36.88 -27.26 3.47
N TYR A 237 -37.42 -26.96 4.65
CA TYR A 237 -36.98 -25.82 5.47
C TYR A 237 -35.62 -26.08 6.08
N TYR A 238 -34.77 -25.07 6.05
CA TYR A 238 -33.49 -25.02 6.74
C TYR A 238 -33.54 -24.03 7.87
N TRP A 239 -33.03 -24.42 9.03
CA TRP A 239 -32.89 -23.51 10.16
C TRP A 239 -31.85 -22.44 9.90
N SER A 240 -32.18 -21.20 10.29
CA SER A 240 -31.17 -20.19 10.58
C SER A 240 -30.93 -20.10 12.09
N SER A 241 -29.86 -19.40 12.48
CA SER A 241 -29.58 -19.02 13.86
C SER A 241 -30.27 -17.72 14.29
N THR A 242 -31.03 -17.08 13.39
CA THR A 242 -31.73 -15.82 13.70
C THR A 242 -33.08 -16.12 14.38
N GLU A 243 -33.18 -15.79 15.66
CA GLU A 243 -34.39 -15.92 16.46
C GLU A 243 -35.49 -14.95 15.99
N GLY A 244 -36.73 -15.44 15.90
CA GLY A 244 -37.92 -14.58 15.77
C GLY A 244 -38.41 -14.11 17.14
N ASP A 245 -38.77 -15.05 18.00
CA ASP A 245 -39.16 -14.81 19.39
C ASP A 245 -38.84 -16.02 20.29
N ASN A 246 -39.51 -16.15 21.45
CA ASN A 246 -39.28 -17.28 22.34
C ASN A 246 -39.84 -18.61 21.84
N ILE A 247 -40.69 -18.61 20.81
CA ILE A 247 -41.38 -19.76 20.23
C ILE A 247 -40.90 -20.07 18.81
N VAL A 248 -40.64 -19.06 17.99
CA VAL A 248 -40.33 -19.24 16.56
C VAL A 248 -38.94 -18.72 16.15
N VAL A 249 -38.45 -19.27 15.04
CA VAL A 249 -37.13 -18.99 14.46
C VAL A 249 -37.26 -18.83 12.96
N TRP A 250 -36.41 -17.99 12.38
CA TRP A 250 -36.33 -17.83 10.93
C TRP A 250 -35.81 -19.09 10.24
N VAL A 251 -36.55 -19.52 9.22
CA VAL A 251 -36.23 -20.64 8.34
C VAL A 251 -36.23 -20.18 6.89
N GLN A 252 -35.54 -20.92 6.03
CA GLN A 252 -35.61 -20.73 4.58
C GLN A 252 -35.95 -22.02 3.86
N VAL A 253 -36.88 -21.95 2.92
CA VAL A 253 -37.28 -23.10 2.09
C VAL A 253 -36.28 -23.25 0.95
N PHE A 254 -35.58 -24.37 0.86
CA PHE A 254 -34.61 -24.60 -0.22
C PHE A 254 -35.25 -25.06 -1.55
N GLY A 255 -36.56 -25.32 -1.55
CA GLY A 255 -37.34 -25.54 -2.77
C GLY A 255 -37.75 -24.27 -3.53
N ASN A 256 -37.83 -23.11 -2.87
CA ASN A 256 -38.31 -21.87 -3.51
C ASN A 256 -37.72 -20.56 -2.96
N GLY A 257 -36.87 -20.61 -1.92
CA GLY A 257 -36.17 -19.46 -1.36
C GLY A 257 -36.94 -18.66 -0.34
N ALA A 258 -38.20 -18.99 -0.06
CA ALA A 258 -39.02 -18.21 0.86
C ALA A 258 -38.49 -18.27 2.31
N GLN A 259 -38.35 -17.10 2.94
CA GLN A 259 -38.05 -16.99 4.37
C GLN A 259 -39.33 -16.89 5.19
N ASN A 260 -39.45 -17.75 6.20
CA ASN A 260 -40.61 -17.85 7.07
C ASN A 260 -40.17 -18.02 8.53
N ASN A 261 -41.15 -18.24 9.42
CA ASN A 261 -40.89 -18.64 10.80
C ASN A 261 -41.43 -20.06 11.02
N ASP A 262 -40.69 -20.88 11.77
CA ASP A 262 -41.16 -22.17 12.25
C ASP A 262 -40.88 -22.33 13.76
N GLY A 263 -41.64 -23.20 14.42
CA GLY A 263 -41.55 -23.41 15.86
C GLY A 263 -40.25 -24.08 16.27
N LYS A 264 -39.61 -23.58 17.33
CA LYS A 264 -38.31 -24.06 17.84
C LYS A 264 -38.24 -25.58 18.10
N GLY A 265 -39.38 -26.19 18.41
CA GLY A 265 -39.51 -27.63 18.65
C GLY A 265 -39.76 -28.50 17.41
N SER A 266 -39.92 -27.90 16.23
CA SER A 266 -40.11 -28.64 14.97
C SER A 266 -38.88 -29.51 14.68
N THR A 267 -39.09 -30.78 14.37
CA THR A 267 -38.03 -31.75 14.03
C THR A 267 -37.94 -32.03 12.53
N ALA A 268 -38.68 -31.29 11.71
CA ALA A 268 -38.76 -31.51 10.27
C ALA A 268 -37.70 -30.75 9.45
N ASN A 269 -36.99 -29.81 10.09
CA ASN A 269 -36.15 -28.86 9.38
C ASN A 269 -34.69 -29.32 9.37
N SER A 270 -34.05 -29.11 8.23
CA SER A 270 -32.67 -29.49 7.98
C SER A 270 -31.70 -28.40 8.45
N VAL A 271 -30.42 -28.75 8.55
CA VAL A 271 -29.34 -27.82 8.89
C VAL A 271 -28.11 -28.06 8.02
N ARG A 272 -27.57 -26.95 7.49
CA ARG A 272 -26.28 -26.91 6.82
C ARG A 272 -25.36 -25.97 7.57
N ALA A 273 -24.28 -26.52 8.09
CA ALA A 273 -23.26 -25.74 8.77
C ALA A 273 -22.46 -24.92 7.76
N VAL A 274 -22.08 -23.72 8.17
CA VAL A 274 -21.21 -22.83 7.41
C VAL A 274 -20.03 -22.36 8.26
N ARG A 275 -18.97 -21.89 7.63
CA ARG A 275 -17.82 -21.24 8.28
C ARG A 275 -17.28 -20.11 7.42
N ALA A 276 -16.48 -19.23 8.01
CA ALA A 276 -15.78 -18.16 7.29
C ALA A 276 -14.34 -18.57 6.98
N PHE A 277 -13.74 -17.94 5.98
CA PHE A 277 -12.31 -17.97 5.71
C PHE A 277 -11.79 -16.56 5.40
#